data_AF-A0A3S4D0T4-F1
#
_entry.id   AF-A0A3S4D0T4-F1
#
_cell.length_a   1.000
_cell.length_b   1.000
_cell.length_c   1.000
_cell.angle_alpha   90.00
_cell.angle_beta   90.00
_cell.angle_gamma   90.00
#
_symmetry.space_group_name_H-M   'P 1'
#
loop_
_entity.id
_entity.type
_entity.pdbx_description
1 polymer ?
#
loop_
_entity_poly.entity_id
_entity_poly.type
_entity_poly.pdbx_seq_one_letter_code
_entity_poly.pdbx_strand_id
1 'polypeptide(L)'
;MPYDFAYRQLLTLIAARSQQWLRNRIDLMPQSSVPEDQIDDLAEMVVAAHICSGLRGTPAPLQAFVQSRFTPEFTDLFVVRFQSDMTNATHPGGALLRCLPIDQREGIALPDTRSLADRLAARDTPNPALWAEVEAELRRPIPEERLNDRAIESYAGVLMLAYRFGAERPRFASLQTYGDAFANCLRFADWARRKGRLVPLAQMIFCLCLIDPDHDVTPMLAEAISSQRPDGSFPARIGFGTADQDGAALRPTLAVLVALHMAIHRRWRAPRPTMPMAA
;
A
#
# COMPACT_ATOMS: atom_id res chain seq x y z
N MET A 1 9.15 -25.15 11.76
CA MET A 1 10.07 -24.82 12.87
C MET A 1 9.32 -24.03 13.94
N PRO A 2 9.50 -24.29 15.24
CA PRO A 2 8.75 -23.64 16.34
C PRO A 2 8.94 -22.12 16.45
N TYR A 3 10.06 -21.58 15.94
CA TYR A 3 10.33 -20.14 15.86
C TYR A 3 9.33 -19.37 14.97
N ASP A 4 8.70 -20.05 14.00
CA ASP A 4 7.72 -19.45 13.09
C ASP A 4 6.44 -19.01 13.82
N PHE A 5 6.01 -19.79 14.81
CA PHE A 5 4.77 -19.48 15.55
C PHE A 5 4.94 -18.28 16.48
N ALA A 6 6.01 -18.23 17.29
CA ALA A 6 6.27 -17.12 18.19
C ALA A 6 6.52 -15.80 17.42
N TYR A 7 7.27 -15.88 16.32
CA TYR A 7 7.49 -14.72 15.47
C TYR A 7 6.18 -14.22 14.84
N ARG A 8 5.35 -15.13 14.30
CA ARG A 8 4.04 -14.78 13.77
C ARG A 8 3.11 -14.17 14.82
N GLN A 9 3.13 -14.67 16.07
CA GLN A 9 2.39 -14.07 17.18
C GLN A 9 2.87 -12.65 17.47
N LEU A 10 4.18 -12.42 17.52
CA LEU A 10 4.74 -11.07 17.67
C LEU A 10 4.23 -10.13 16.56
N LEU A 11 4.34 -10.53 15.29
CA LEU A 11 3.86 -9.71 14.18
C LEU A 11 2.36 -9.41 14.29
N THR A 12 1.56 -10.38 14.75
CA THR A 12 0.12 -10.21 14.98
C THR A 12 -0.16 -9.19 16.09
N LEU A 13 0.60 -9.21 17.19
CA LEU A 13 0.48 -8.24 18.28
C LEU A 13 0.85 -6.81 17.82
N ILE A 14 1.96 -6.68 17.08
CA ILE A 14 2.38 -5.39 16.51
C ILE A 14 1.31 -4.85 15.57
N ALA A 15 0.78 -5.68 14.67
CA ALA A 15 -0.29 -5.30 13.76
C ALA A 15 -1.58 -4.88 14.50
N ALA A 16 -1.95 -5.58 15.57
CA ALA A 16 -3.12 -5.24 16.38
C ALA A 16 -3.00 -3.86 17.04
N ARG A 17 -1.81 -3.50 17.55
CA ARG A 17 -1.55 -2.15 18.11
C ARG A 17 -1.72 -1.06 17.07
N SER A 18 -1.20 -1.27 15.86
CA SER A 18 -1.38 -0.31 14.76
C SER A 18 -2.83 -0.21 14.30
N GLN A 19 -3.58 -1.31 14.29
CA GLN A 19 -5.02 -1.27 14.01
C GLN A 19 -5.79 -0.50 15.07
N GLN A 20 -5.42 -0.60 16.36
CA GLN A 20 -6.05 0.19 17.42
C GLN A 20 -5.75 1.68 17.27
N TRP A 21 -4.52 2.05 16.94
CA TRP A 21 -4.18 3.45 16.65
C TRP A 21 -4.98 3.98 15.46
N LEU A 22 -5.07 3.23 14.35
CA LEU A 22 -5.85 3.60 13.17
C LEU A 22 -7.34 3.72 13.48
N ARG A 23 -7.89 2.83 14.32
CA ARG A 23 -9.27 2.94 14.79
C ARG A 23 -9.52 4.28 15.45
N ASN A 24 -8.66 4.67 16.40
CA ASN A 24 -8.78 5.96 17.08
C ASN A 24 -8.75 7.13 16.09
N ARG A 25 -7.90 7.06 15.05
CA ARG A 25 -7.84 8.09 13.99
C ARG A 25 -9.13 8.15 13.16
N ILE A 26 -9.67 7.00 12.77
CA ILE A 26 -10.92 6.91 12.00
C ILE A 26 -12.11 7.40 12.84
N ASP A 27 -12.15 7.06 14.13
CA ASP A 27 -13.22 7.47 15.04
C ASP A 27 -13.26 9.00 15.23
N LEU A 28 -12.14 9.69 15.04
CA LEU A 28 -12.05 11.16 15.04
C LEU A 28 -12.51 11.79 13.71
N MET A 29 -12.67 11.02 12.62
CA MET A 29 -13.16 11.52 11.34
C MET A 29 -14.69 11.69 11.38
N PRO A 30 -15.25 12.79 10.84
CA PRO A 30 -16.69 12.97 10.72
C PRO A 30 -17.34 11.82 9.93
N GLN A 31 -18.52 11.36 10.37
CA GLN A 31 -19.22 10.24 9.72
C GLN A 31 -19.89 10.63 8.40
N SER A 32 -20.49 11.82 8.32
CA SER A 32 -21.38 12.19 7.21
C SER A 32 -20.75 13.11 6.17
N SER A 33 -19.57 13.65 6.44
CA SER A 33 -18.87 14.58 5.54
C SER A 33 -17.37 14.54 5.82
N VAL A 34 -16.66 13.64 5.16
CA VAL A 34 -15.19 13.57 5.26
C VAL A 34 -14.62 14.90 4.76
N PRO A 35 -13.88 15.65 5.60
CA PRO A 35 -13.26 16.90 5.21
C PRO A 35 -12.35 16.72 4.00
N GLU A 36 -12.26 17.74 3.14
CA GLU A 36 -11.48 17.65 1.89
C GLU A 36 -10.01 17.30 2.15
N ASP A 37 -9.43 17.82 3.22
CA ASP A 37 -8.05 17.55 3.66
C ASP A 37 -7.81 16.12 4.19
N GLN A 38 -8.88 15.34 4.42
CA GLN A 38 -8.82 13.96 4.94
C GLN A 38 -9.20 12.90 3.91
N ILE A 39 -9.58 13.30 2.69
CA ILE A 39 -9.98 12.37 1.62
C ILE A 39 -8.87 11.37 1.31
N ASP A 40 -7.64 11.86 1.15
CA ASP A 40 -6.49 11.03 0.77
C ASP A 40 -6.14 10.03 1.88
N ASP A 41 -6.19 10.50 3.13
CA ASP A 41 -5.98 9.69 4.33
C ASP A 41 -6.98 8.52 4.39
N LEU A 42 -8.27 8.81 4.19
CA LEU A 42 -9.30 7.78 4.17
C LEU A 42 -9.13 6.83 2.97
N ALA A 43 -8.75 7.34 1.79
CA ALA A 43 -8.46 6.52 0.63
C ALA A 43 -7.30 5.53 0.89
N GLU A 44 -6.21 5.98 1.51
CA GLU A 44 -5.10 5.10 1.91
C GLU A 44 -5.54 4.06 2.95
N MET A 45 -6.37 4.43 3.92
CA MET A 45 -6.92 3.50 4.90
C MET A 45 -7.80 2.42 4.26
N VAL A 46 -8.64 2.80 3.27
CA VAL A 46 -9.50 1.86 2.53
C VAL A 46 -8.66 0.89 1.70
N VAL A 47 -7.61 1.37 1.03
CA VAL A 47 -6.68 0.51 0.29
C VAL A 47 -6.00 -0.48 1.24
N ALA A 48 -5.49 -0.02 2.39
CA ALA A 48 -4.88 -0.89 3.38
C ALA A 48 -5.89 -1.92 3.93
N ALA A 49 -7.14 -1.53 4.19
CA ALA A 49 -8.21 -2.42 4.62
C ALA A 49 -8.47 -3.53 3.58
N HIS A 50 -8.58 -3.15 2.30
CA HIS A 50 -8.77 -4.08 1.18
C HIS A 50 -7.63 -5.11 1.12
N ILE A 51 -6.38 -4.65 1.20
CA ILE A 51 -5.20 -5.53 1.15
C ILE A 51 -5.18 -6.48 2.35
N CYS A 52 -5.36 -5.95 3.57
CA CYS A 52 -5.33 -6.76 4.78
C CYS A 52 -6.44 -7.83 4.80
N SER A 53 -7.66 -7.48 4.41
CA SER A 53 -8.79 -8.42 4.29
C SER A 53 -8.53 -9.47 3.22
N GLY A 54 -8.00 -9.06 2.06
CA GLY A 54 -7.68 -9.95 0.95
C GLY A 54 -6.64 -11.01 1.30
N LEU A 55 -5.56 -10.58 1.97
CA LEU A 55 -4.51 -11.47 2.48
C LEU A 55 -5.02 -12.41 3.57
N ARG A 56 -5.84 -11.91 4.49
CA ARG A 56 -6.42 -12.69 5.58
C ARG A 56 -7.42 -13.74 5.06
N GLY A 57 -8.18 -13.42 4.02
CA GLY A 57 -9.28 -14.25 3.50
C GLY A 57 -10.63 -14.00 4.19
N THR A 58 -10.64 -13.11 5.18
CA THR A 58 -11.81 -12.66 5.94
C THR A 58 -11.63 -11.18 6.25
N PRO A 59 -12.70 -10.40 6.51
CA PRO A 59 -12.57 -8.99 6.86
C PRO A 59 -11.54 -8.74 7.98
N ALA A 60 -10.56 -7.88 7.72
CA ALA A 60 -9.64 -7.37 8.73
C ALA A 60 -10.36 -6.32 9.59
N PRO A 61 -9.95 -6.10 10.86
CA PRO A 61 -10.59 -5.10 11.71
C PRO A 61 -10.64 -3.70 11.08
N LEU A 62 -9.59 -3.32 10.35
CA LEU A 62 -9.53 -2.04 9.63
C LEU A 62 -10.69 -1.85 8.64
N GLN A 63 -11.17 -2.92 7.99
CA GLN A 63 -12.32 -2.86 7.09
C GLN A 63 -13.59 -2.40 7.83
N ALA A 64 -13.85 -2.94 9.03
CA ALA A 64 -15.02 -2.55 9.81
C ALA A 64 -14.94 -1.08 10.26
N PHE A 65 -13.74 -0.58 10.56
CA PHE A 65 -13.54 0.80 10.99
C PHE A 65 -13.85 1.78 9.85
N VAL A 66 -13.27 1.56 8.67
CA VAL A 66 -13.43 2.45 7.51
C VAL A 66 -14.80 2.34 6.85
N GLN A 67 -15.51 1.20 6.99
CA GLN A 67 -16.79 0.96 6.30
C GLN A 67 -17.82 2.06 6.61
N SER A 68 -17.85 2.55 7.84
CA SER A 68 -18.77 3.64 8.25
C SER A 68 -18.44 5.01 7.64
N ARG A 69 -17.26 5.18 7.04
CA ARG A 69 -16.80 6.42 6.39
C ARG A 69 -16.72 6.29 4.86
N PHE A 70 -16.73 5.08 4.34
CA PHE A 70 -16.66 4.80 2.91
C PHE A 70 -18.07 4.82 2.30
N THR A 71 -18.55 6.03 1.99
CA THR A 71 -19.89 6.30 1.46
C THR A 71 -19.86 6.64 -0.04
N PRO A 72 -21.02 6.68 -0.73
CA PRO A 72 -21.13 7.21 -2.09
C PRO A 72 -20.59 8.63 -2.23
N GLU A 73 -20.93 9.51 -1.29
CA GLU A 73 -20.51 10.92 -1.32
C GLU A 73 -18.98 11.06 -1.21
N PHE A 74 -18.35 10.24 -0.36
CA PHE A 74 -16.89 10.19 -0.29
C PHE A 74 -16.29 9.77 -1.63
N THR A 75 -16.86 8.75 -2.26
CA THR A 75 -16.34 8.20 -3.53
C THR A 75 -16.46 9.23 -4.64
N ASP A 76 -17.61 9.90 -4.76
CA ASP A 76 -17.83 10.97 -5.73
C ASP A 76 -16.84 12.13 -5.51
N LEU A 77 -16.69 12.57 -4.27
CA LEU A 77 -15.76 13.64 -3.92
C LEU A 77 -14.30 13.26 -4.22
N PHE A 78 -13.91 12.03 -3.88
CA PHE A 78 -12.58 11.49 -4.21
C PHE A 78 -12.36 11.48 -5.72
N VAL A 79 -13.32 10.98 -6.52
CA VAL A 79 -13.16 10.90 -7.98
C VAL A 79 -13.07 12.30 -8.60
N VAL A 80 -13.92 13.25 -8.18
CA VAL A 80 -13.88 14.63 -8.65
C VAL A 80 -12.52 15.27 -8.34
N ARG A 81 -12.06 15.13 -7.09
CA ARG A 81 -10.76 15.68 -6.67
C ARG A 81 -9.61 15.03 -7.43
N PHE A 82 -9.61 13.71 -7.52
CA PHE A 82 -8.61 12.94 -8.23
C PHE A 82 -8.50 13.35 -9.70
N GLN A 83 -9.63 13.56 -10.38
CA GLN A 83 -9.66 14.03 -11.76
C GLN A 83 -9.19 15.48 -11.93
N SER A 84 -9.45 16.34 -10.94
CA SER A 84 -9.05 17.76 -10.97
C SER A 84 -7.54 17.98 -10.78
N ASP A 85 -6.85 17.13 -10.01
CA ASP A 85 -5.41 17.25 -9.75
C ASP A 85 -4.58 16.66 -10.89
N MET A 86 -4.28 17.44 -11.94
CA MET A 86 -3.62 16.94 -13.16
C MET A 86 -2.08 16.78 -13.05
N THR A 87 -1.54 16.48 -11.88
CA THR A 87 -0.10 16.28 -11.71
C THR A 87 0.39 14.94 -12.31
N ASN A 88 1.66 14.92 -12.76
CA ASN A 88 2.34 13.67 -13.17
C ASN A 88 2.86 12.88 -11.95
N ALA A 89 2.51 13.29 -10.74
CA ALA A 89 2.87 12.60 -9.50
C ALA A 89 1.92 11.43 -9.24
N THR A 90 2.37 10.43 -8.50
CA THR A 90 1.44 9.46 -7.92
C THR A 90 0.53 10.17 -6.94
N HIS A 91 -0.78 10.07 -7.16
CA HIS A 91 -1.75 10.68 -6.25
C HIS A 91 -1.87 9.84 -4.97
N PRO A 92 -1.76 10.44 -3.77
CA PRO A 92 -2.06 9.76 -2.51
C PRO A 92 -3.43 9.09 -2.57
N GLY A 93 -3.52 7.83 -2.16
CA GLY A 93 -4.78 7.08 -2.25
C GLY A 93 -5.28 6.76 -3.67
N GLY A 94 -4.56 7.09 -4.75
CA GLY A 94 -4.97 6.78 -6.14
C GLY A 94 -5.21 5.28 -6.41
N ALA A 95 -4.52 4.43 -5.65
CA ALA A 95 -4.75 2.99 -5.62
C ALA A 95 -6.19 2.60 -5.20
N LEU A 96 -6.95 3.49 -4.57
CA LEU A 96 -8.36 3.31 -4.22
C LEU A 96 -9.21 3.00 -5.45
N LEU A 97 -8.89 3.56 -6.62
CA LEU A 97 -9.59 3.26 -7.86
C LEU A 97 -9.65 1.74 -8.08
N ARG A 98 -8.57 1.01 -7.81
CA ARG A 98 -8.52 -0.44 -7.97
C ARG A 98 -9.47 -1.20 -7.01
N CYS A 99 -9.88 -0.57 -5.92
CA CYS A 99 -10.80 -1.12 -4.92
C CYS A 99 -12.28 -0.78 -5.21
N LEU A 100 -12.54 0.17 -6.11
CA LEU A 100 -13.90 0.54 -6.51
C LEU A 100 -14.54 -0.54 -7.40
N PRO A 101 -15.89 -0.61 -7.42
CA PRO A 101 -16.64 -1.38 -8.42
C PRO A 101 -16.19 -1.07 -9.86
N ILE A 102 -16.33 -2.06 -10.76
CA ILE A 102 -15.89 -1.94 -12.16
C ILE A 102 -16.62 -0.80 -12.87
N ASP A 103 -17.94 -0.71 -12.70
CA ASP A 103 -18.82 0.30 -13.29
C ASP A 103 -18.44 1.74 -12.88
N GLN A 104 -18.00 1.94 -11.63
CA GLN A 104 -17.54 3.26 -11.16
C GLN A 104 -16.15 3.65 -11.70
N ARG A 105 -15.35 2.67 -12.13
CA ARG A 105 -14.04 2.92 -12.74
C ARG A 105 -14.08 3.14 -14.24
N GLU A 106 -14.97 2.46 -14.95
CA GLU A 106 -15.01 2.50 -16.42
C GLU A 106 -15.22 3.92 -16.98
N GLY A 107 -15.87 4.81 -16.22
CA GLY A 107 -16.03 6.23 -16.55
C GLY A 107 -14.79 7.10 -16.33
N ILE A 108 -13.73 6.58 -15.71
CA ILE A 108 -12.54 7.37 -15.33
C ILE A 108 -11.50 7.30 -16.45
N ALA A 109 -11.57 8.26 -17.38
CA ALA A 109 -10.57 8.44 -18.42
C ALA A 109 -9.41 9.31 -17.92
N LEU A 110 -8.23 8.71 -17.75
CA LEU A 110 -7.02 9.43 -17.34
C LEU A 110 -6.13 9.75 -18.56
N PRO A 111 -5.62 10.98 -18.67
CA PRO A 111 -4.67 11.32 -19.73
C PRO A 111 -3.34 10.58 -19.51
N ASP A 112 -2.56 10.41 -20.58
CA ASP A 112 -1.27 9.72 -20.53
C ASP A 112 -0.22 10.45 -19.68
N THR A 113 -0.45 11.73 -19.35
CA THR A 113 0.41 12.51 -18.43
C THR A 113 0.30 12.04 -16.98
N ARG A 114 -0.77 11.33 -16.61
CA ARG A 114 -0.93 10.79 -15.24
C ARG A 114 0.13 9.75 -14.92
N SER A 115 0.39 9.59 -13.62
CA SER A 115 1.34 8.59 -13.16
C SER A 115 0.95 7.19 -13.65
N LEU A 116 1.96 6.36 -13.91
CA LEU A 116 1.75 5.00 -14.39
C LEU A 116 0.91 4.17 -13.41
N ALA A 117 1.10 4.38 -12.10
CA ALA A 117 0.31 3.75 -11.05
C ALA A 117 -1.18 4.14 -11.13
N ASP A 118 -1.48 5.42 -11.32
CA ASP A 118 -2.87 5.91 -11.43
C ASP A 118 -3.56 5.36 -12.68
N ARG A 119 -2.86 5.38 -13.82
CA ARG A 119 -3.34 4.77 -15.08
C ARG A 119 -3.59 3.27 -14.92
N LEU A 120 -2.74 2.58 -14.16
CA LEU A 120 -2.96 1.17 -13.81
C LEU A 120 -4.15 0.99 -12.88
N ALA A 121 -4.35 1.83 -11.86
CA ALA A 121 -5.44 1.68 -10.89
C ALA A 121 -6.83 1.83 -11.54
N ALA A 122 -6.94 2.72 -12.53
CA ALA A 122 -8.20 3.02 -13.23
C ALA A 122 -8.63 1.95 -14.26
N ARG A 123 -7.73 1.09 -14.76
CA ARG A 123 -8.03 0.20 -15.90
C ARG A 123 -8.16 -1.27 -15.50
N ASP A 124 -9.25 -1.91 -15.89
CA ASP A 124 -9.41 -3.37 -15.76
C ASP A 124 -9.02 -4.14 -17.03
N THR A 125 -9.17 -3.53 -18.21
CA THR A 125 -8.86 -4.19 -19.49
C THR A 125 -7.35 -4.25 -19.77
N PRO A 126 -6.84 -5.41 -20.24
CA PRO A 126 -5.44 -5.53 -20.64
C PRO A 126 -5.12 -4.54 -21.78
N ASN A 127 -4.25 -3.57 -21.50
CA ASN A 127 -3.71 -2.66 -22.51
C ASN A 127 -2.23 -3.00 -22.75
N PRO A 128 -1.87 -3.62 -23.88
CA PRO A 128 -0.49 -4.03 -24.16
C PRO A 128 0.53 -2.89 -24.10
N ALA A 129 0.16 -1.68 -24.54
CA ALA A 129 1.05 -0.52 -24.49
C ALA A 129 1.34 -0.10 -23.04
N LEU A 130 0.30 -0.06 -22.19
CA LEU A 130 0.46 0.25 -20.77
C LEU A 130 1.33 -0.80 -20.07
N TRP A 131 1.14 -2.08 -20.38
CA TRP A 131 1.97 -3.15 -19.81
C TRP A 131 3.43 -3.08 -20.27
N ALA A 132 3.70 -2.67 -21.51
CA ALA A 132 5.06 -2.39 -21.96
C ALA A 132 5.71 -1.24 -21.18
N GLU A 133 4.97 -0.18 -20.86
CA GLU A 133 5.43 0.91 -19.98
C GLU A 133 5.74 0.40 -18.56
N VAL A 134 4.89 -0.46 -18.00
CA VAL A 134 5.11 -1.11 -16.69
C VAL A 134 6.38 -1.93 -16.67
N GLU A 135 6.58 -2.79 -17.67
CA GLU A 135 7.79 -3.60 -17.75
C GLU A 135 9.04 -2.72 -17.89
N ALA A 136 8.98 -1.67 -18.71
CA ALA A 136 10.09 -0.74 -18.86
C ALA A 136 10.41 -0.04 -17.53
N GLU A 137 9.40 0.43 -16.79
CA GLU A 137 9.58 1.09 -15.50
C GLU A 137 10.16 0.14 -14.43
N LEU A 138 9.62 -1.07 -14.32
CA LEU A 138 10.07 -2.04 -13.31
C LEU A 138 11.51 -2.53 -13.53
N ARG A 139 11.95 -2.55 -14.78
CA ARG A 139 13.32 -2.92 -15.19
C ARG A 139 14.30 -1.76 -15.18
N ARG A 140 13.81 -0.52 -15.19
CA ARG A 140 14.68 0.66 -15.31
C ARG A 140 15.60 0.75 -14.08
N PRO A 141 16.93 0.76 -14.26
CA PRO A 141 17.84 1.04 -13.16
C PRO A 141 17.70 2.52 -12.78
N ILE A 142 17.32 2.79 -11.53
CA ILE A 142 17.30 4.15 -10.98
C ILE A 142 18.63 4.44 -10.29
N PRO A 143 19.49 5.36 -10.75
CA PRO A 143 20.75 5.70 -10.07
C PRO A 143 20.53 6.10 -8.61
N GLU A 144 21.49 5.79 -7.73
CA GLU A 144 21.35 6.05 -6.29
C GLU A 144 21.15 7.54 -5.98
N GLU A 145 21.76 8.43 -6.75
CA GLU A 145 21.67 9.89 -6.62
C GLU A 145 20.26 10.42 -6.90
N ARG A 146 19.46 9.64 -7.64
CA ARG A 146 18.07 9.97 -7.97
C ARG A 146 17.07 9.30 -7.02
N LEU A 147 17.53 8.45 -6.11
CA LEU A 147 16.65 7.81 -5.14
C LEU A 147 16.19 8.80 -4.07
N ASN A 148 14.88 8.82 -3.90
CA ASN A 148 14.16 9.54 -2.86
C ASN A 148 12.85 8.79 -2.60
N ASP A 149 12.15 9.18 -1.54
CA ASP A 149 10.89 8.57 -1.14
C ASP A 149 9.86 8.53 -2.27
N ARG A 150 9.69 9.63 -3.02
CA ARG A 150 8.74 9.70 -4.12
C ARG A 150 9.07 8.74 -5.26
N ALA A 151 10.34 8.59 -5.61
CA ALA A 151 10.77 7.65 -6.64
C ALA A 151 10.47 6.19 -6.24
N ILE A 152 10.72 5.83 -4.97
CA ILE A 152 10.43 4.49 -4.45
C ILE A 152 8.93 4.28 -4.31
N GLU A 153 8.18 5.30 -3.89
CA GLU A 153 6.73 5.25 -3.77
C GLU A 153 6.06 5.02 -5.13
N SER A 154 6.47 5.77 -6.17
CA SER A 154 5.95 5.55 -7.53
C SER A 154 6.30 4.15 -8.05
N TYR A 155 7.52 3.68 -7.82
CA TYR A 155 7.94 2.32 -8.19
C TYR A 155 7.11 1.25 -7.48
N ALA A 156 6.95 1.38 -6.16
CA ALA A 156 6.18 0.46 -5.33
C ALA A 156 4.71 0.44 -5.76
N GLY A 157 4.11 1.61 -6.01
CA GLY A 157 2.73 1.72 -6.49
C GLY A 157 2.50 0.95 -7.79
N VAL A 158 3.40 1.11 -8.77
CA VAL A 158 3.34 0.36 -10.05
C VAL A 158 3.43 -1.14 -9.80
N LEU A 159 4.40 -1.59 -9.01
CA LEU A 159 4.61 -3.02 -8.74
C LEU A 159 3.43 -3.64 -7.97
N MET A 160 2.96 -2.96 -6.92
CA MET A 160 1.82 -3.41 -6.13
C MET A 160 0.56 -3.54 -6.99
N LEU A 161 0.29 -2.57 -7.86
CA LEU A 161 -0.87 -2.60 -8.75
C LEU A 161 -0.73 -3.64 -9.87
N ALA A 162 0.47 -3.84 -10.42
CA ALA A 162 0.74 -4.91 -11.39
C ALA A 162 0.45 -6.30 -10.80
N TYR A 163 0.76 -6.51 -9.53
CA TYR A 163 0.41 -7.72 -8.77
C TYR A 163 -1.01 -7.73 -8.19
N ARG A 164 -1.80 -6.67 -8.43
CA ARG A 164 -3.11 -6.47 -7.79
C ARG A 164 -3.05 -6.71 -6.27
N PHE A 165 -2.02 -6.16 -5.64
CA PHE A 165 -1.70 -6.33 -4.22
C PHE A 165 -1.46 -7.78 -3.75
N GLY A 166 -1.17 -8.70 -4.69
CA GLY A 166 -0.96 -10.12 -4.44
C GLY A 166 -2.14 -11.01 -4.85
N ALA A 167 -3.26 -10.42 -5.29
CA ALA A 167 -4.40 -11.18 -5.78
C ALA A 167 -4.12 -11.92 -7.10
N GLU A 168 -3.17 -11.42 -7.89
CA GLU A 168 -2.84 -11.99 -9.19
C GLU A 168 -1.37 -11.76 -9.54
N ARG A 169 -0.65 -12.78 -9.99
CA ARG A 169 0.71 -12.61 -10.51
C ARG A 169 0.60 -12.05 -11.95
N PRO A 170 1.23 -10.91 -12.27
CA PRO A 170 1.22 -10.37 -13.62
C PRO A 170 1.89 -11.35 -14.59
N ARG A 171 1.47 -11.35 -15.85
CA ARG A 171 2.13 -12.09 -16.93
C ARG A 171 2.95 -11.11 -17.76
N PHE A 172 4.19 -10.86 -17.34
CA PHE A 172 5.11 -10.02 -18.11
C PHE A 172 5.55 -10.74 -19.38
N ALA A 173 5.78 -9.98 -20.44
CA ALA A 173 6.33 -10.47 -21.70
C ALA A 173 7.76 -10.99 -21.52
N SER A 174 8.54 -10.37 -20.62
CA SER A 174 9.89 -10.83 -20.27
C SER A 174 9.97 -11.44 -18.87
N LEU A 175 10.54 -12.64 -18.76
CA LEU A 175 10.85 -13.26 -17.47
C LEU A 175 11.92 -12.49 -16.69
N GLN A 176 12.77 -11.72 -17.36
CA GLN A 176 13.78 -10.89 -16.71
C GLN A 176 13.14 -9.80 -15.84
N THR A 177 11.92 -9.36 -16.18
CA THR A 177 11.20 -8.34 -15.42
C THR A 177 11.04 -8.70 -13.95
N TYR A 178 10.79 -9.98 -13.61
CA TYR A 178 10.71 -10.42 -12.22
C TYR A 178 12.05 -10.28 -11.49
N GLY A 179 13.14 -10.69 -12.14
CA GLY A 179 14.50 -10.63 -11.57
C GLY A 179 14.98 -9.19 -11.38
N ASP A 180 14.81 -8.35 -12.41
CA ASP A 180 15.16 -6.93 -12.37
C ASP A 180 14.36 -6.19 -11.30
N ALA A 181 13.05 -6.49 -11.19
CA ALA A 181 12.19 -5.88 -10.18
C ALA A 181 12.58 -6.30 -8.75
N PHE A 182 12.92 -7.57 -8.55
CA PHE A 182 13.38 -8.08 -7.26
C PHE A 182 14.72 -7.43 -6.86
N ALA A 183 15.68 -7.35 -7.78
CA ALA A 183 16.96 -6.69 -7.54
C ALA A 183 16.80 -5.20 -7.20
N ASN A 184 15.90 -4.49 -7.89
CA ASN A 184 15.56 -3.11 -7.57
C ASN A 184 14.95 -2.99 -6.17
N CYS A 185 14.02 -3.89 -5.78
CA CYS A 185 13.43 -3.87 -4.44
C CYS A 185 14.48 -4.06 -3.32
N LEU A 186 15.42 -4.99 -3.50
CA LEU A 186 16.52 -5.19 -2.53
C LEU A 186 17.39 -3.92 -2.40
N ARG A 187 17.73 -3.29 -3.53
CA ARG A 187 18.54 -2.07 -3.56
C ARG A 187 17.83 -0.89 -2.91
N PHE A 188 16.53 -0.74 -3.14
CA PHE A 188 15.71 0.30 -2.52
C PHE A 188 15.51 0.05 -1.01
N ALA A 189 15.38 -1.21 -0.60
CA ALA A 189 15.34 -1.57 0.81
C ALA A 189 16.66 -1.21 1.52
N ASP A 190 17.81 -1.52 0.91
CA ASP A 190 19.12 -1.12 1.46
C ASP A 190 19.25 0.41 1.58
N TRP A 191 18.89 1.15 0.53
CA TRP A 191 18.89 2.61 0.57
C TRP A 191 17.98 3.13 1.70
N ALA A 192 16.77 2.59 1.83
CA ALA A 192 15.81 3.00 2.85
C ALA A 192 16.35 2.78 4.26
N ARG A 193 17.01 1.64 4.50
CA ARG A 193 17.67 1.33 5.78
C ARG A 193 18.80 2.33 6.08
N ARG A 194 19.73 2.53 5.13
CA ARG A 194 20.85 3.48 5.29
C ARG A 194 20.39 4.92 5.52
N LYS A 195 19.28 5.32 4.90
CA LYS A 195 18.69 6.66 5.06
C LYS A 195 17.67 6.76 6.19
N GLY A 196 17.39 5.67 6.89
CA GLY A 196 16.42 5.61 7.98
C GLY A 196 14.99 5.95 7.53
N ARG A 197 14.56 5.56 6.32
CA ARG A 197 13.22 5.86 5.76
C ARG A 197 12.29 4.68 5.94
N LEU A 198 11.25 4.81 6.77
CA LEU A 198 10.40 3.67 7.14
C LEU A 198 9.39 3.29 6.04
N VAL A 199 8.72 4.27 5.42
CA VAL A 199 7.72 4.01 4.37
C VAL A 199 8.34 3.26 3.18
N PRO A 200 9.46 3.75 2.57
CA PRO A 200 10.15 3.01 1.53
C PRO A 200 10.55 1.58 1.94
N LEU A 201 11.06 1.39 3.16
CA LEU A 201 11.42 0.06 3.65
C LEU A 201 10.20 -0.87 3.72
N ALA A 202 9.09 -0.43 4.30
CA ALA A 202 7.86 -1.21 4.41
C ALA A 202 7.27 -1.56 3.04
N GLN A 203 7.29 -0.61 2.09
CA GLN A 203 6.88 -0.85 0.71
C GLN A 203 7.74 -1.92 0.04
N MET A 204 9.06 -1.88 0.23
CA MET A 204 9.96 -2.89 -0.35
C MET A 204 9.77 -4.27 0.29
N ILE A 205 9.54 -4.36 1.60
CA ILE A 205 9.18 -5.63 2.25
C ILE A 205 7.95 -6.25 1.60
N PHE A 206 6.89 -5.45 1.39
CA PHE A 206 5.68 -5.91 0.74
C PHE A 206 5.94 -6.37 -0.70
N CYS A 207 6.64 -5.55 -1.49
CA CYS A 207 6.98 -5.83 -2.89
C CYS A 207 7.86 -7.07 -3.06
N LEU A 208 8.84 -7.28 -2.19
CA LEU A 208 9.68 -8.49 -2.20
C LEU A 208 8.82 -9.74 -2.00
N CYS A 209 7.91 -9.72 -1.03
CA CYS A 209 6.98 -10.83 -0.78
C CYS A 209 5.99 -11.05 -1.92
N LEU A 210 5.64 -10.02 -2.70
CA LEU A 210 4.80 -10.18 -3.90
C LEU A 210 5.52 -10.97 -5.01
N ILE A 211 6.79 -10.64 -5.24
CA ILE A 211 7.59 -11.27 -6.29
C ILE A 211 8.00 -12.69 -5.88
N ASP A 212 8.48 -12.84 -4.65
CA ASP A 212 8.93 -14.09 -4.04
C ASP A 212 8.33 -14.23 -2.62
N PRO A 213 7.22 -14.97 -2.47
CA PRO A 213 6.57 -15.19 -1.18
C PRO A 213 7.46 -15.87 -0.14
N ASP A 214 8.48 -16.60 -0.58
CA ASP A 214 9.40 -17.36 0.29
C ASP A 214 10.63 -16.55 0.70
N HIS A 215 10.79 -15.32 0.17
CA HIS A 215 11.88 -14.44 0.56
C HIS A 215 11.85 -14.11 2.07
N ASP A 216 13.02 -14.22 2.70
CA ASP A 216 13.17 -13.89 4.12
C ASP A 216 13.30 -12.39 4.34
N VAL A 217 12.17 -11.75 4.66
CA VAL A 217 12.08 -10.34 5.04
C VAL A 217 12.25 -10.11 6.54
N THR A 218 12.48 -11.15 7.34
CA THR A 218 12.59 -11.07 8.81
C THR A 218 13.57 -10.00 9.29
N PRO A 219 14.79 -9.86 8.71
CA PRO A 219 15.72 -8.82 9.12
C PRO A 219 15.21 -7.40 8.86
N MET A 220 14.56 -7.17 7.71
CA MET A 220 13.99 -5.86 7.37
C MET A 220 12.79 -5.51 8.24
N LEU A 221 11.94 -6.51 8.52
CA LEU A 221 10.80 -6.36 9.41
C LEU A 221 11.23 -6.07 10.84
N ALA A 222 12.30 -6.71 11.34
CA ALA A 222 12.82 -6.45 12.68
C ALA A 222 13.15 -4.96 12.87
N GLU A 223 13.76 -4.32 11.87
CA GLU A 223 14.04 -2.89 11.90
C GLU A 223 12.75 -2.04 11.87
N ALA A 224 11.80 -2.39 11.01
CA ALA A 224 10.51 -1.70 10.95
C ALA A 224 9.75 -1.79 12.29
N ILE A 225 9.55 -2.99 12.83
CA ILE A 225 8.77 -3.20 14.07
C ILE A 225 9.47 -2.59 15.30
N SER A 226 10.80 -2.51 15.30
CA SER A 226 11.54 -1.85 16.38
C SER A 226 11.26 -0.34 16.48
N SER A 227 10.69 0.25 15.43
CA SER A 227 10.33 1.67 15.38
C SER A 227 8.92 1.96 15.90
N GLN A 228 8.11 0.94 16.27
CA GLN A 228 6.75 1.16 16.77
C GLN A 228 6.75 2.00 18.04
N ARG A 229 5.87 3.01 18.09
CA ARG A 229 5.70 3.90 19.24
C ARG A 229 4.77 3.28 20.30
N PRO A 230 4.82 3.75 21.56
CA PRO A 230 3.94 3.25 22.62
C PRO A 230 2.44 3.31 22.29
N ASP A 231 2.00 4.35 21.57
CA ASP A 231 0.62 4.51 21.08
C ASP A 231 0.22 3.53 19.96
N GLY A 232 1.15 2.73 19.42
CA GLY A 232 0.93 1.76 18.35
C GLY A 232 1.20 2.28 16.93
N SER A 233 1.52 3.57 16.79
CA SER A 233 1.86 4.20 15.52
C SER A 233 3.30 3.90 15.08
N PHE A 234 3.59 4.24 13.83
CA PHE A 234 4.93 4.19 13.26
C PHE A 234 5.39 5.58 12.79
N PRO A 235 6.67 5.95 13.03
CA PRO A 235 7.24 7.23 12.61
C PRO A 235 7.67 7.20 11.14
N ALA A 236 7.87 8.38 10.52
CA ALA A 236 8.45 8.45 9.18
C ALA A 236 9.92 7.96 9.11
N ARG A 237 10.67 8.09 10.21
CA ARG A 237 12.08 7.68 10.29
C ARG A 237 12.26 6.43 11.14
N ILE A 238 13.08 5.50 10.65
CA ILE A 238 13.48 4.30 11.38
C ILE A 238 14.22 4.72 12.65
N GLY A 239 13.86 4.12 13.78
CA GLY A 239 14.51 4.33 15.05
C GLY A 239 13.55 4.34 16.23
N PHE A 240 14.13 4.12 17.40
CA PHE A 240 13.41 4.15 18.66
C PHE A 240 12.92 5.56 19.01
N GLY A 241 11.79 5.63 19.68
CA GLY A 241 11.19 6.85 20.19
C GLY A 241 9.97 6.52 21.02
N THR A 242 9.68 7.40 21.98
CA THR A 242 8.61 7.18 22.98
C THR A 242 7.48 8.19 22.88
N ALA A 243 7.63 9.23 22.07
CA ALA A 243 6.61 10.24 21.87
C ALA A 243 5.47 9.69 21.01
N ASP A 244 4.24 9.98 21.43
CA ASP A 244 3.03 9.77 20.64
C ASP A 244 3.13 10.54 19.31
N GLN A 245 2.41 10.07 18.29
CA GLN A 245 2.45 10.67 16.96
C GLN A 245 1.11 11.31 16.57
N ASP A 246 1.20 12.33 15.73
CA ASP A 246 0.06 13.03 15.14
C ASP A 246 -0.33 12.41 13.78
N GLY A 247 -1.05 13.18 12.95
CA GLY A 247 -1.46 12.75 11.61
C GLY A 247 -0.31 12.31 10.69
N ALA A 248 0.91 12.83 10.90
CA ALA A 248 2.05 12.49 10.05
C ALA A 248 2.48 11.01 10.15
N ALA A 249 2.04 10.30 11.20
CA ALA A 249 2.29 8.86 11.36
C ALA A 249 1.31 7.96 10.61
N LEU A 250 0.28 8.50 9.94
CA LEU A 250 -0.69 7.69 9.23
C LEU A 250 -0.04 6.81 8.16
N ARG A 251 0.65 7.42 7.19
CA ARG A 251 1.24 6.69 6.05
C ARG A 251 2.26 5.63 6.49
N PRO A 252 3.23 5.93 7.39
CA PRO A 252 4.13 4.91 7.92
C PRO A 252 3.39 3.77 8.63
N THR A 253 2.35 4.08 9.40
CA THR A 253 1.56 3.07 10.11
C THR A 253 0.82 2.14 9.16
N LEU A 254 0.19 2.69 8.11
CA LEU A 254 -0.49 1.90 7.07
C LEU A 254 0.51 1.03 6.29
N ALA A 255 1.65 1.61 5.87
CA ALA A 255 2.67 0.88 5.11
C ALA A 255 3.22 -0.31 5.89
N VAL A 256 3.56 -0.13 7.17
CA VAL A 256 4.05 -1.22 8.02
C VAL A 256 2.93 -2.23 8.31
N LEU A 257 1.69 -1.79 8.55
CA LEU A 257 0.57 -2.71 8.77
C LEU A 257 0.34 -3.65 7.59
N VAL A 258 0.40 -3.13 6.37
CA VAL A 258 0.25 -3.90 5.13
C VAL A 258 1.43 -4.86 4.93
N ALA A 259 2.66 -4.41 5.19
CA ALA A 259 3.85 -5.26 5.16
C ALA A 259 3.77 -6.42 6.19
N LEU A 260 3.28 -6.15 7.41
CA LEU A 260 3.06 -7.16 8.43
C LEU A 260 2.01 -8.19 8.00
N HIS A 261 0.88 -7.75 7.44
CA HIS A 261 -0.14 -8.68 6.93
C HIS A 261 0.41 -9.55 5.81
N MET A 262 1.20 -9.00 4.90
CA MET A 262 1.85 -9.77 3.84
C MET A 262 2.82 -10.80 4.41
N ALA A 263 3.64 -10.43 5.39
CA ALA A 263 4.56 -11.37 6.03
C ALA A 263 3.86 -12.49 6.82
N ILE A 264 2.72 -12.19 7.45
CA ILE A 264 1.92 -13.16 8.23
C ILE A 264 1.15 -14.13 7.31
N HIS A 265 0.53 -13.61 6.25
CA HIS A 265 -0.41 -14.38 5.44
C HIS A 265 0.22 -14.95 4.16
N ARG A 266 1.27 -14.30 3.64
CA ARG A 266 2.12 -14.63 2.47
C ARG A 266 1.41 -14.72 1.12
N ARG A 267 0.10 -14.90 1.12
CA ARG A 267 -0.72 -15.08 -0.07
C ARG A 267 -2.07 -14.43 0.13
N TRP A 268 -2.66 -14.01 -0.99
CA TRP A 268 -4.05 -13.63 -1.06
C TRP A 268 -4.97 -14.83 -0.85
N ARG A 269 -6.05 -14.66 -0.08
CA ARG A 269 -6.95 -15.77 0.33
C ARG A 269 -8.43 -15.47 0.09
N ALA A 270 -8.81 -14.22 -0.14
CA ALA A 270 -10.20 -13.86 -0.44
C ALA A 270 -10.46 -13.91 -1.95
N PRO A 271 -11.65 -14.35 -2.42
CA PRO A 271 -12.12 -13.92 -3.74
C PRO A 271 -12.25 -12.38 -3.69
N ARG A 272 -11.63 -11.68 -4.65
CA ARG A 272 -11.44 -10.21 -4.71
C ARG A 272 -12.46 -9.45 -3.83
N PRO A 273 -12.10 -9.02 -2.60
CA PRO A 273 -13.02 -8.35 -1.71
C PRO A 273 -13.30 -6.98 -2.30
N THR A 274 -14.50 -6.76 -2.83
CA THR A 274 -14.98 -5.40 -3.03
C THR A 274 -15.21 -4.80 -1.64
N MET A 275 -14.86 -3.52 -1.46
CA MET A 275 -15.22 -2.81 -0.25
C MET A 275 -16.70 -2.44 -0.35
N PRO A 276 -17.60 -3.04 0.46
CA PRO A 276 -19.00 -2.67 0.42
C PRO A 276 -19.14 -1.24 0.95
N MET A 277 -19.80 -0.39 0.18
CA MET A 277 -20.10 0.98 0.58
C MET A 277 -21.17 0.97 1.66
N ALA A 278 -21.09 1.89 2.63
CA ALA A 278 -22.20 2.13 3.53
C ALA A 278 -23.37 2.72 2.73
N ALA A 279 -24.58 2.23 3.03
CA ALA A 279 -25.84 2.74 2.48
C ALA A 279 -26.31 3.98 3.24
#